data_AF-A0A3B6XC79-F1
#
_entry.id   AF-A0A3B6XC79-F1
#
_cell.length_a   1.000
_cell.length_b   1.000
_cell.length_c   1.000
_cell.angle_alpha   90.00
_cell.angle_beta   90.00
_cell.angle_gamma   90.00
#
_symmetry.space_group_name_H-M   'P 1'
#
loop_
_entity.id
_entity.type
_entity.pdbx_description
1 polymer ?
#
loop_
_entity_poly.entity_id
_entity_poly.type
_entity_poly.pdbx_seq_one_letter_code
_entity_poly.pdbx_strand_id
1 'polypeptide(L)'
;MTAADWRRTLNPQEQREVRELVGAATEFDAVAPVGEQVLRELGHDRTEHLLIRGSVSGGAADAVVGYLNLTPPRDAQPQMAELVVHPRARRRGIGSALARAALAKTGAANRFWAHGTLEPARATAAALGLSPVRELMQMRRSLRDLPDSVPAVPGVRIRTYAGLADDAELLRVNNAAFAYHPEQGGWTDVELAERRAEPWFDPAGLFLAFGDDDSDRPGRLLGFHWTKVHLDQPGLGEVYVVGVDPCAQGRGLGQALTAVGIEWLARRLGAGDSAADPTVMLYVEADNVAAVRTYQRLGFTTYSVDTAYAVPPAAN
;
A
#
# COMPACT_ATOMS: atom_id res chain seq x y z
N MET A 1 -21.38 29.50 4.17
CA MET A 1 -20.69 28.54 3.30
C MET A 1 -21.77 27.86 2.47
N THR A 2 -21.67 27.89 1.14
CA THR A 2 -22.49 27.04 0.29
C THR A 2 -22.24 25.57 0.68
N ALA A 3 -23.30 24.76 0.71
CA ALA A 3 -23.16 23.33 0.99
C ALA A 3 -22.21 22.70 -0.03
N ALA A 4 -21.31 21.82 0.43
CA ALA A 4 -20.39 21.12 -0.46
C ALA A 4 -21.20 20.19 -1.39
N ASP A 5 -21.01 20.32 -2.70
CA ASP A 5 -21.70 19.54 -3.73
C ASP A 5 -21.03 18.17 -3.91
N TRP A 6 -21.44 17.20 -3.09
CA TRP A 6 -20.95 15.83 -3.15
C TRP A 6 -21.54 15.07 -4.34
N ARG A 7 -20.67 14.45 -5.12
CA ARG A 7 -21.05 13.69 -6.32
C ARG A 7 -20.78 12.21 -6.12
N ARG A 8 -21.69 11.35 -6.58
CA ARG A 8 -21.47 9.89 -6.62
C ARG A 8 -20.85 9.42 -7.93
N THR A 9 -20.95 10.20 -8.99
CA THR A 9 -20.38 9.90 -10.30
C THR A 9 -19.73 11.15 -10.87
N LEU A 10 -18.72 10.94 -11.71
CA LEU A 10 -18.02 11.99 -12.43
C LEU A 10 -18.23 11.77 -13.93
N ASN A 11 -18.52 12.84 -14.67
CA ASN A 11 -18.62 12.75 -16.12
C ASN A 11 -17.21 12.56 -16.76
N PRO A 12 -17.11 12.12 -18.03
CA PRO A 12 -15.81 11.85 -18.66
C PRO A 12 -14.85 13.05 -18.69
N GLN A 13 -15.37 14.29 -18.76
CA GLN A 13 -14.54 15.48 -18.70
C GLN A 13 -13.98 15.69 -17.29
N GLU A 14 -14.80 15.60 -16.25
CA GLU A 14 -14.35 15.71 -14.85
C GLU A 14 -13.32 14.63 -14.50
N GLN A 15 -13.51 13.41 -14.97
CA GLN A 15 -12.54 12.33 -14.75
C GLN A 15 -11.18 12.63 -15.39
N ARG A 16 -11.15 13.27 -16.58
CA ARG A 16 -9.90 13.72 -17.21
C ARG A 16 -9.26 14.85 -16.43
N GLU A 17 -10.03 15.87 -16.06
CA GLU A 17 -9.57 17.02 -15.26
C GLU A 17 -8.97 16.57 -13.92
N VAL A 18 -9.57 15.57 -13.25
CA VAL A 18 -9.03 14.99 -12.01
C VAL A 18 -7.72 14.25 -12.27
N ARG A 19 -7.60 13.46 -13.34
CA ARG A 19 -6.35 12.77 -13.70
C ARG A 19 -5.24 13.76 -14.04
N GLU A 20 -5.54 14.84 -14.74
CA GLU A 20 -4.61 15.92 -15.05
C GLU A 20 -4.13 16.63 -13.77
N LEU A 21 -5.06 16.93 -12.84
CA LEU A 21 -4.72 17.48 -11.53
C LEU A 21 -3.80 16.56 -10.73
N VAL A 22 -4.11 15.26 -10.69
CA VAL A 22 -3.27 14.27 -10.02
C VAL A 22 -1.90 14.21 -10.67
N GLY A 23 -1.81 14.15 -12.00
CA GLY A 23 -0.55 14.16 -12.74
C GLY A 23 0.32 15.39 -12.45
N ALA A 24 -0.26 16.59 -12.49
CA ALA A 24 0.44 17.84 -12.20
C ALA A 24 0.95 17.91 -10.74
N ALA A 25 0.18 17.37 -9.79
CA ALA A 25 0.61 17.28 -8.40
C ALA A 25 1.72 16.23 -8.22
N THR A 26 1.61 15.06 -8.85
CA THR A 26 2.64 14.01 -8.83
C THR A 26 3.97 14.52 -9.39
N GLU A 27 3.95 15.24 -10.50
CA GLU A 27 5.15 15.83 -11.10
C GLU A 27 5.81 16.85 -10.16
N PHE A 28 5.00 17.68 -9.49
CA PHE A 28 5.51 18.71 -8.59
C PHE A 28 6.02 18.15 -7.26
N ASP A 29 5.32 17.18 -6.68
CA ASP A 29 5.63 16.62 -5.35
C ASP A 29 6.55 15.39 -5.40
N ALA A 30 6.80 14.84 -6.60
CA ALA A 30 7.46 13.55 -6.83
C ALA A 30 6.79 12.35 -6.13
N VAL A 31 5.54 12.52 -5.67
CA VAL A 31 4.72 11.50 -4.98
C VAL A 31 3.28 11.63 -5.47
N ALA A 32 2.65 10.51 -5.81
CA ALA A 32 1.24 10.52 -6.19
C ALA A 32 0.36 10.96 -5.00
N PRO A 33 -0.49 11.98 -5.15
CA PRO A 33 -1.27 12.53 -4.04
C PRO A 33 -2.52 11.69 -3.68
N VAL A 34 -2.87 10.72 -4.52
CA VAL A 34 -3.94 9.74 -4.29
C VAL A 34 -3.48 8.36 -4.78
N GLY A 35 -3.97 7.30 -4.16
CA GLY A 35 -3.65 5.92 -4.53
C GLY A 35 -4.29 5.48 -5.85
N GLU A 36 -3.78 4.41 -6.44
CA GLU A 36 -4.34 3.87 -7.69
C GLU A 36 -5.82 3.50 -7.60
N GLN A 37 -6.26 3.03 -6.42
CA GLN A 37 -7.66 2.68 -6.21
C GLN A 37 -8.55 3.89 -6.44
N VAL A 38 -8.17 5.08 -5.96
CA VAL A 38 -8.93 6.32 -6.18
C VAL A 38 -9.05 6.64 -7.67
N LEU A 39 -8.01 6.40 -8.46
CA LEU A 39 -8.04 6.62 -9.92
C LEU A 39 -8.95 5.61 -10.63
N ARG A 40 -9.01 4.36 -10.15
CA ARG A 40 -9.96 3.35 -10.63
C ARG A 40 -11.40 3.74 -10.29
N GLU A 41 -11.67 4.26 -9.09
CA GLU A 41 -13.02 4.66 -8.67
C GLU A 41 -13.60 5.86 -9.45
N LEU A 42 -12.79 6.65 -10.16
CA LEU A 42 -13.28 7.79 -10.97
C LEU A 42 -14.36 7.41 -11.99
N GLY A 43 -14.31 6.17 -12.50
CA GLY A 43 -15.27 5.64 -13.48
C GLY A 43 -16.44 4.87 -12.88
N HIS A 44 -16.54 4.80 -11.55
CA HIS A 44 -17.54 4.01 -10.82
C HIS A 44 -18.40 4.91 -9.92
N ASP A 45 -19.44 4.33 -9.31
CA ASP A 45 -20.38 5.00 -8.39
C ASP A 45 -20.24 4.54 -6.93
N ARG A 46 -19.12 3.86 -6.61
CA ARG A 46 -18.87 3.24 -5.30
C ARG A 46 -18.29 4.19 -4.26
N THR A 47 -17.84 5.38 -4.68
CA THR A 47 -17.27 6.41 -3.81
C THR A 47 -17.97 7.74 -3.98
N GLU A 48 -17.68 8.69 -3.10
CA GLU A 48 -18.17 10.06 -3.21
C GLU A 48 -17.03 11.03 -3.50
N HIS A 49 -17.32 12.07 -4.27
CA HIS A 49 -16.34 12.99 -4.82
C HIS A 49 -16.68 14.43 -4.49
N LEU A 50 -15.68 15.26 -4.25
CA LEU A 50 -15.77 16.72 -4.24
C LEU A 50 -14.79 17.31 -5.24
N LEU A 51 -15.26 18.26 -6.04
CA LEU A 51 -14.41 19.09 -6.91
C LEU A 51 -14.52 20.55 -6.50
N ILE A 52 -13.39 21.23 -6.41
CA ILE A 52 -13.32 22.68 -6.34
C ILE A 52 -12.77 23.17 -7.67
N ARG A 53 -13.55 24.03 -8.35
CA ARG A 53 -13.14 24.70 -9.59
C ARG A 53 -12.53 26.07 -9.30
N GLY A 54 -11.66 26.53 -10.17
CA GLY A 54 -11.02 27.84 -10.08
C GLY A 54 -10.03 28.09 -11.20
N SER A 55 -9.42 29.27 -11.18
CA SER A 55 -8.42 29.64 -12.18
C SER A 55 -7.01 29.33 -11.71
N VAL A 56 -6.23 28.68 -12.58
CA VAL A 56 -4.79 28.45 -12.41
C VAL A 56 -4.03 29.39 -13.33
N SER A 57 -2.99 30.07 -12.83
CA SER A 57 -2.12 30.91 -13.66
C SER A 57 -1.48 30.07 -14.79
N GLY A 58 -1.79 30.43 -16.03
CA GLY A 58 -1.34 29.71 -17.24
C GLY A 58 -2.18 28.48 -17.61
N GLY A 59 -3.36 28.29 -17.01
CA GLY A 59 -4.30 27.22 -17.33
C GLY A 59 -5.67 27.73 -17.79
N ALA A 60 -6.60 26.81 -18.03
CA ALA A 60 -7.97 27.15 -18.38
C ALA A 60 -8.68 27.94 -17.27
N ALA A 61 -9.57 28.85 -17.66
CA ALA A 61 -10.55 29.41 -16.72
C ALA A 61 -11.49 28.28 -16.27
N ASP A 62 -11.78 28.22 -14.97
CA ASP A 62 -12.70 27.24 -14.35
C ASP A 62 -12.25 25.76 -14.38
N ALA A 63 -10.95 25.51 -14.24
CA ALA A 63 -10.38 24.17 -14.11
C ALA A 63 -10.60 23.58 -12.70
N VAL A 64 -10.58 22.24 -12.58
CA VAL A 64 -10.55 21.58 -11.26
C VAL A 64 -9.21 21.84 -10.58
N VAL A 65 -9.24 22.60 -9.47
CA VAL A 65 -8.05 22.99 -8.70
C VAL A 65 -7.94 22.26 -7.36
N GLY A 66 -8.99 21.55 -6.96
CA GLY A 66 -9.00 20.69 -5.78
C GLY A 66 -9.93 19.51 -5.98
N TYR A 67 -9.51 18.34 -5.53
CA TYR A 67 -10.27 17.10 -5.60
C TYR A 67 -10.19 16.37 -4.26
N LEU A 68 -11.27 15.73 -3.86
CA LEU A 68 -11.31 14.77 -2.75
C LEU A 68 -12.15 13.56 -3.16
N ASN A 69 -11.63 12.37 -2.89
CA ASN A 69 -12.36 11.12 -2.89
C ASN A 69 -12.69 10.71 -1.45
N LEU A 70 -13.90 10.20 -1.21
CA LEU A 70 -14.31 9.61 0.05
C LEU A 70 -14.77 8.17 -0.21
N THR A 71 -13.94 7.22 0.23
CA THR A 71 -14.25 5.79 0.19
C THR A 71 -15.16 5.43 1.37
N PRO A 72 -16.26 4.68 1.16
CA PRO A 72 -17.12 4.20 2.24
C PRO A 72 -16.36 3.27 3.20
N PRO A 73 -16.87 3.03 4.43
CA PRO A 73 -16.22 2.09 5.33
C PRO A 73 -16.22 0.67 4.71
N ARG A 74 -15.16 -0.09 4.99
CA ARG A 74 -15.06 -1.52 4.67
C ARG A 74 -14.76 -2.30 5.95
N ASP A 75 -15.62 -3.25 6.29
CA ASP A 75 -15.52 -4.05 7.51
C ASP A 75 -15.31 -3.18 8.77
N ALA A 76 -14.20 -3.37 9.48
CA ALA A 76 -13.84 -2.61 10.68
C ALA A 76 -13.13 -1.27 10.38
N GLN A 77 -12.86 -0.93 9.12
CA GLN A 77 -12.15 0.29 8.74
C GLN A 77 -13.11 1.48 8.58
N PRO A 78 -12.77 2.65 9.15
CA PRO A 78 -13.53 3.86 8.91
C PRO A 78 -13.42 4.31 7.44
N GLN A 79 -14.27 5.25 7.05
CA GLN A 79 -14.18 5.93 5.76
C GLN A 79 -12.79 6.54 5.55
N MET A 80 -12.27 6.44 4.33
CA MET A 80 -10.97 7.00 3.97
C MET A 80 -11.15 8.12 2.96
N ALA A 81 -10.56 9.28 3.25
CA ALA A 81 -10.51 10.41 2.34
C ALA A 81 -9.09 10.61 1.78
N GLU A 82 -9.00 10.78 0.47
CA GLU A 82 -7.76 11.16 -0.21
C GLU A 82 -8.03 12.44 -1.00
N LEU A 83 -7.15 13.43 -0.88
CA LEU A 83 -7.37 14.74 -1.47
C LEU A 83 -6.12 15.35 -2.06
N VAL A 84 -6.31 16.17 -3.09
CA VAL A 84 -5.24 16.87 -3.80
C VAL A 84 -5.67 18.30 -4.08
N VAL A 85 -4.70 19.22 -3.99
CA VAL A 85 -4.85 20.61 -4.41
C VAL A 85 -3.76 20.92 -5.42
N HIS A 86 -4.14 21.54 -6.53
CA HIS A 86 -3.23 21.91 -7.60
C HIS A 86 -2.05 22.72 -7.02
N PRO A 87 -0.78 22.41 -7.34
CA PRO A 87 0.38 23.06 -6.71
C PRO A 87 0.31 24.59 -6.74
N ARG A 88 -0.05 25.18 -7.88
CA ARG A 88 -0.23 26.64 -8.07
C ARG A 88 -1.46 27.25 -7.37
N ALA A 89 -2.38 26.44 -6.84
CA ALA A 89 -3.57 26.87 -6.12
C ALA A 89 -3.48 26.62 -4.60
N ARG A 90 -2.35 26.07 -4.11
CA ARG A 90 -2.11 25.84 -2.68
C ARG A 90 -2.10 27.14 -1.88
N ARG A 91 -2.25 27.01 -0.56
CA ARG A 91 -2.26 28.12 0.41
C ARG A 91 -3.40 29.12 0.25
N ARG A 92 -4.46 28.74 -0.47
CA ARG A 92 -5.71 29.51 -0.65
C ARG A 92 -6.91 28.95 0.12
N GLY A 93 -6.67 28.06 1.10
CA GLY A 93 -7.72 27.44 1.92
C GLY A 93 -8.47 26.26 1.28
N ILE A 94 -8.19 25.90 0.02
CA ILE A 94 -8.87 24.83 -0.74
C ILE A 94 -8.77 23.48 -0.02
N GLY A 95 -7.56 23.07 0.38
CA GLY A 95 -7.37 21.78 1.07
C GLY A 95 -8.12 21.71 2.40
N SER A 96 -8.10 22.79 3.17
CA SER A 96 -8.86 22.89 4.42
C SER A 96 -10.38 22.85 4.17
N ALA A 97 -10.86 23.46 3.09
CA ALA A 97 -12.28 23.41 2.73
C ALA A 97 -12.73 21.98 2.37
N LEU A 98 -11.94 21.27 1.55
CA LEU A 98 -12.19 19.86 1.21
C LEU A 98 -12.21 18.98 2.47
N ALA A 99 -11.19 19.07 3.30
CA ALA A 99 -11.08 18.27 4.52
C ALA A 99 -12.22 18.55 5.51
N ARG A 100 -12.58 19.83 5.72
CA ARG A 100 -13.72 20.19 6.58
C ARG A 100 -15.05 19.68 6.04
N ALA A 101 -15.25 19.66 4.72
CA ALA A 101 -16.44 19.09 4.12
C ALA A 101 -16.55 17.58 4.36
N ALA A 102 -15.44 16.84 4.25
CA ALA A 102 -15.39 15.42 4.58
C ALA A 102 -15.68 15.16 6.08
N LEU A 103 -15.01 15.90 6.97
CA LEU A 103 -15.27 15.80 8.42
C LEU A 103 -16.74 16.07 8.77
N ALA A 104 -17.34 17.10 8.19
CA ALA A 104 -18.75 17.43 8.44
C ALA A 104 -19.70 16.32 7.96
N LYS A 105 -19.41 15.72 6.80
CA LYS A 105 -20.24 14.65 6.21
C LYS A 105 -20.20 13.36 7.04
N THR A 106 -19.04 13.03 7.60
CA THR A 106 -18.81 11.75 8.29
C THR A 106 -18.96 11.86 9.81
N GLY A 107 -19.33 13.03 10.34
CA GLY A 107 -19.32 13.27 11.78
C GLY A 107 -17.91 13.09 12.38
N ALA A 108 -16.88 13.46 11.62
CA ALA A 108 -15.47 13.26 11.96
C ALA A 108 -15.01 11.80 12.11
N ALA A 109 -15.77 10.84 11.59
CA ALA A 109 -15.39 9.42 11.63
C ALA A 109 -14.37 9.02 10.56
N ASN A 110 -14.18 9.81 9.50
CA ASN A 110 -13.24 9.48 8.44
C ASN A 110 -11.78 9.73 8.83
N ARG A 111 -10.89 9.01 8.15
CA ARG A 111 -9.45 9.28 8.13
C ARG A 111 -9.06 10.02 6.84
N PHE A 112 -7.88 10.62 6.83
CA PHE A 112 -7.25 11.23 5.65
C PHE A 112 -5.92 10.55 5.38
N TRP A 113 -5.71 10.07 4.16
CA TRP A 113 -4.42 9.49 3.77
C TRP A 113 -3.48 10.57 3.23
N ALA A 114 -2.25 10.61 3.73
CA ALA A 114 -1.20 11.50 3.27
C ALA A 114 -0.03 10.69 2.72
N HIS A 115 -0.05 10.42 1.41
CA HIS A 115 1.03 9.74 0.68
C HIS A 115 2.36 10.49 0.84
N GLY A 116 3.40 9.76 1.24
CA GLY A 116 4.74 10.30 1.52
C GLY A 116 4.83 11.25 2.72
N THR A 117 3.72 11.52 3.41
CA THR A 117 3.64 12.43 4.57
C THR A 117 4.38 13.74 4.30
N LEU A 118 4.04 14.42 3.20
CA LEU A 118 4.73 15.65 2.81
C LEU A 118 4.46 16.80 3.79
N GLU A 119 5.38 17.77 3.84
CA GLU A 119 5.29 18.91 4.75
C GLU A 119 3.97 19.71 4.64
N PRO A 120 3.42 19.97 3.43
CA PRO A 120 2.12 20.61 3.30
C PRO A 120 0.97 19.80 3.93
N ALA A 121 1.03 18.46 3.87
CA ALA A 121 0.02 17.59 4.48
C ALA A 121 0.12 17.64 6.01
N ARG A 122 1.33 17.54 6.58
CA ARG A 122 1.57 17.71 8.03
C ARG A 122 1.04 19.05 8.55
N ALA A 123 1.40 20.14 7.87
CA ALA A 123 0.95 21.48 8.25
C ALA A 123 -0.57 21.64 8.16
N THR A 124 -1.21 21.04 7.14
CA THR A 124 -2.67 21.06 6.99
C THR A 124 -3.36 20.23 8.06
N ALA A 125 -2.84 19.05 8.38
CA ALA A 125 -3.36 18.20 9.45
C ALA A 125 -3.31 18.92 10.81
N ALA A 126 -2.15 19.51 11.15
CA ALA A 126 -1.98 20.31 12.37
C ALA A 126 -2.96 21.49 12.43
N ALA A 127 -3.12 22.24 11.32
CA ALA A 127 -4.04 23.37 11.25
C ALA A 127 -5.52 22.97 11.38
N LEU A 128 -5.86 21.70 11.13
CA LEU A 128 -7.19 21.14 11.28
C LEU A 128 -7.38 20.37 12.60
N GLY A 129 -6.36 20.31 13.46
CA GLY A 129 -6.42 19.56 14.72
C GLY A 129 -6.45 18.05 14.54
N LEU A 130 -5.95 17.54 13.41
CA LEU A 130 -5.87 16.11 13.12
C LEU A 130 -4.56 15.53 13.67
N SER A 131 -4.61 14.28 14.14
CA SER A 131 -3.46 13.54 14.66
C SER A 131 -3.19 12.28 13.81
N PRO A 132 -1.92 11.84 13.68
CA PRO A 132 -1.60 10.58 13.03
C PRO A 132 -2.19 9.41 13.83
N VAL A 133 -2.82 8.47 13.15
CA VAL A 133 -3.45 7.28 13.75
C VAL A 133 -3.00 5.95 13.14
N ARG A 134 -2.29 6.01 12.00
CA ARG A 134 -1.67 4.87 11.31
C ARG A 134 -0.52 5.41 10.46
N GLU A 135 0.61 4.71 10.45
CA GLU A 135 1.75 5.03 9.61
C GLU A 135 2.16 3.77 8.85
N LEU A 136 2.10 3.82 7.52
CA LEU A 136 2.52 2.75 6.64
C LEU A 136 3.87 3.14 6.03
N MET A 137 4.93 2.45 6.44
CA MET A 137 6.27 2.71 5.94
C MET A 137 6.53 1.92 4.67
N GLN A 138 6.93 2.61 3.60
CA GLN A 138 7.57 1.98 2.47
C GLN A 138 9.06 1.88 2.75
N MET A 139 9.60 0.66 2.72
CA MET A 139 11.04 0.44 2.82
C MET A 139 11.57 -0.08 1.49
N ARG A 140 12.82 0.27 1.16
CA ARG A 140 13.51 -0.20 -0.04
C ARG A 140 14.92 -0.67 0.26
N ARG A 141 15.45 -1.54 -0.60
CA ARG A 141 16.88 -1.82 -0.71
C ARG A 141 17.27 -2.10 -2.15
N SER A 142 18.53 -1.83 -2.48
CA SER A 142 19.11 -2.33 -3.73
C SER A 142 19.14 -3.87 -3.72
N LEU A 143 18.94 -4.44 -4.90
CA LEU A 143 19.13 -5.86 -5.20
C LEU A 143 20.57 -6.18 -5.61
N ARG A 144 21.47 -5.19 -5.58
CA ARG A 144 22.93 -5.40 -5.62
C ARG A 144 23.46 -5.82 -4.26
N ASP A 145 24.64 -6.42 -4.26
CA ASP A 145 25.39 -6.78 -3.06
C ASP A 145 24.55 -7.57 -2.04
N LEU A 146 23.79 -8.55 -2.55
CA LEU A 146 23.04 -9.46 -1.70
C LEU A 146 24.01 -10.29 -0.83
N PRO A 147 23.61 -10.65 0.40
CA PRO A 147 24.37 -11.61 1.20
C PRO A 147 24.57 -12.92 0.42
N ASP A 148 25.75 -13.54 0.56
CA ASP A 148 26.15 -14.72 -0.22
C ASP A 148 25.26 -15.96 0.00
N SER A 149 24.49 -16.00 1.09
CA SER A 149 23.60 -17.14 1.36
C SER A 149 22.33 -16.77 2.11
N VAL A 150 21.25 -17.48 1.77
CA VAL A 150 20.00 -17.50 2.52
C VAL A 150 20.22 -18.33 3.81
N PRO A 151 19.82 -17.82 5.00
CA PRO A 151 19.89 -18.59 6.22
C PRO A 151 19.07 -19.89 6.12
N ALA A 152 19.72 -21.03 6.34
CA ALA A 152 19.03 -22.30 6.47
C ALA A 152 18.19 -22.32 7.76
N VAL A 153 16.96 -22.80 7.67
CA VAL A 153 16.09 -23.03 8.84
C VAL A 153 15.94 -24.54 9.00
N PRO A 154 16.47 -25.14 10.10
CA PRO A 154 16.33 -26.56 10.34
C PRO A 154 14.86 -26.98 10.40
N GLY A 155 14.54 -28.13 9.81
CA GLY A 155 13.19 -28.69 9.80
C GLY A 155 12.27 -28.05 8.75
N VAL A 156 12.83 -27.35 7.74
CA VAL A 156 12.05 -26.58 6.76
C VAL A 156 12.52 -26.85 5.34
N ARG A 157 11.55 -27.17 4.49
CA ARG A 157 11.70 -27.26 3.03
C ARG A 157 10.95 -26.11 2.36
N ILE A 158 11.66 -25.34 1.54
CA ILE A 158 11.06 -24.25 0.75
C ILE A 158 10.88 -24.72 -0.70
N ARG A 159 9.69 -24.50 -1.24
CA ARG A 159 9.38 -24.71 -2.67
C ARG A 159 8.48 -23.58 -3.18
N THR A 160 8.31 -23.47 -4.49
CA THR A 160 7.33 -22.55 -5.06
C THR A 160 5.91 -23.12 -5.03
N TYR A 161 4.94 -22.25 -5.26
CA TYR A 161 3.53 -22.55 -5.37
C TYR A 161 3.23 -23.48 -6.56
N ALA A 162 2.43 -24.51 -6.31
CA ALA A 162 2.11 -25.58 -7.25
C ALA A 162 0.69 -25.47 -7.84
N GLY A 163 -0.01 -24.36 -7.60
CA GLY A 163 -1.40 -24.18 -8.03
C GLY A 163 -2.40 -24.44 -6.91
N LEU A 164 -3.65 -24.67 -7.29
CA LEU A 164 -4.82 -24.71 -6.38
C LEU A 164 -4.69 -25.70 -5.21
N ALA A 165 -3.84 -26.72 -5.34
CA ALA A 165 -3.57 -27.67 -4.25
C ALA A 165 -2.93 -27.02 -3.01
N ASP A 166 -2.28 -25.86 -3.17
CA ASP A 166 -1.65 -25.11 -2.06
C ASP A 166 -2.59 -24.07 -1.42
N ASP A 167 -3.73 -23.74 -2.05
CA ASP A 167 -4.59 -22.62 -1.65
C ASP A 167 -5.10 -22.76 -0.21
N ALA A 168 -5.55 -23.96 0.16
CA ALA A 168 -6.09 -24.20 1.49
C ALA A 168 -5.08 -23.89 2.61
N GLU A 169 -3.82 -24.32 2.43
CA GLU A 169 -2.76 -24.03 3.41
C GLU A 169 -2.30 -22.57 3.33
N LEU A 170 -2.21 -21.99 2.13
CA LEU A 170 -1.86 -20.58 1.93
C LEU A 170 -2.87 -19.66 2.64
N LEU A 171 -4.17 -19.88 2.44
CA LEU A 171 -5.25 -19.15 3.12
C LEU A 171 -5.19 -19.34 4.63
N ARG A 172 -4.98 -20.57 5.10
CA ARG A 172 -4.88 -20.86 6.54
C ARG A 172 -3.75 -20.07 7.18
N VAL A 173 -2.56 -20.08 6.58
CA VAL A 173 -1.40 -19.35 7.11
C VAL A 173 -1.57 -17.84 6.97
N ASN A 174 -2.12 -17.35 5.85
CA ASN A 174 -2.43 -15.94 5.66
C ASN A 174 -3.37 -15.43 6.75
N ASN A 175 -4.51 -16.08 6.92
CA ASN A 175 -5.54 -15.65 7.86
C ASN A 175 -5.07 -15.77 9.31
N ALA A 176 -4.18 -16.71 9.63
CA ALA A 176 -3.56 -16.81 10.95
C ALA A 176 -2.50 -15.72 11.19
N ALA A 177 -1.62 -15.47 10.22
CA ALA A 177 -0.55 -14.47 10.33
C ALA A 177 -1.10 -13.04 10.37
N PHE A 178 -2.24 -12.81 9.70
CA PHE A 178 -2.86 -11.51 9.52
C PHE A 178 -4.24 -11.40 10.17
N ALA A 179 -4.51 -12.18 11.22
CA ALA A 179 -5.82 -12.24 11.89
C ALA A 179 -6.34 -10.87 12.40
N TYR A 180 -5.42 -9.95 12.68
CA TYR A 180 -5.70 -8.59 13.14
C TYR A 180 -5.57 -7.54 12.01
N HIS A 181 -5.15 -7.93 10.80
CA HIS A 181 -4.90 -7.00 9.71
C HIS A 181 -6.18 -6.74 8.92
N PRO A 182 -6.62 -5.48 8.79
CA PRO A 182 -7.90 -5.13 8.20
C PRO A 182 -8.01 -5.44 6.71
N GLU A 183 -6.90 -5.43 5.98
CA GLU A 183 -6.89 -5.61 4.50
C GLU A 183 -6.30 -6.95 4.04
N GLN A 184 -5.67 -7.69 4.97
CA GLN A 184 -4.88 -8.90 4.66
C GLN A 184 -5.41 -10.14 5.38
N GLY A 185 -6.11 -9.96 6.50
CA GLY A 185 -6.85 -11.04 7.15
C GLY A 185 -8.15 -11.37 6.42
N GLY A 186 -8.70 -12.55 6.71
CA GLY A 186 -10.03 -12.95 6.23
C GLY A 186 -10.13 -13.26 4.75
N TRP A 187 -9.00 -13.49 4.06
CA TRP A 187 -9.01 -13.88 2.65
C TRP A 187 -9.69 -15.22 2.45
N THR A 188 -10.35 -15.33 1.30
CA THR A 188 -10.99 -16.54 0.78
C THR A 188 -10.36 -16.90 -0.57
N ASP A 189 -10.87 -17.96 -1.20
CA ASP A 189 -10.46 -18.34 -2.56
C ASP A 189 -10.71 -17.21 -3.58
N VAL A 190 -11.65 -16.30 -3.30
CA VAL A 190 -11.95 -15.14 -4.15
C VAL A 190 -10.76 -14.19 -4.21
N GLU A 191 -10.25 -13.74 -3.07
CA GLU A 191 -9.13 -12.81 -2.99
C GLU A 191 -7.85 -13.39 -3.64
N LEU A 192 -7.63 -14.70 -3.51
CA LEU A 192 -6.53 -15.39 -4.19
C LEU A 192 -6.74 -15.48 -5.70
N ALA A 193 -7.95 -15.82 -6.15
CA ALA A 193 -8.27 -15.92 -7.57
C ALA A 193 -8.13 -14.57 -8.28
N GLU A 194 -8.58 -13.49 -7.65
CA GLU A 194 -8.41 -12.13 -8.17
C GLU A 194 -6.92 -11.80 -8.38
N ARG A 195 -6.07 -12.06 -7.39
CA ARG A 195 -4.63 -11.80 -7.47
C ARG A 195 -3.90 -12.69 -8.48
N ARG A 196 -4.34 -13.94 -8.65
CA ARG A 196 -3.82 -14.82 -9.70
C ARG A 196 -4.18 -14.39 -11.11
N ALA A 197 -5.28 -13.66 -11.28
CA ALA A 197 -5.71 -13.13 -12.57
C ALA A 197 -4.95 -11.86 -12.98
N GLU A 198 -4.19 -11.26 -12.06
CA GLU A 198 -3.42 -10.07 -12.36
C GLU A 198 -2.23 -10.37 -13.29
N PRO A 199 -1.89 -9.46 -14.24
CA PRO A 199 -0.80 -9.68 -15.19
C PRO A 199 0.59 -9.86 -14.57
N TRP A 200 0.78 -9.39 -13.34
CA TRP A 200 2.06 -9.50 -12.61
C TRP A 200 2.22 -10.84 -11.89
N PHE A 201 1.16 -11.66 -11.80
CA PHE A 201 1.21 -12.93 -11.08
C PHE A 201 2.22 -13.90 -11.70
N ASP A 202 3.16 -14.38 -10.88
CA ASP A 202 4.12 -15.41 -11.25
C ASP A 202 4.17 -16.49 -10.15
N PRO A 203 3.74 -17.73 -10.42
CA PRO A 203 3.79 -18.81 -9.42
C PRO A 203 5.22 -19.15 -8.99
N ALA A 204 6.24 -18.87 -9.82
CA ALA A 204 7.63 -19.03 -9.45
C ALA A 204 8.11 -17.96 -8.45
N GLY A 205 7.37 -16.86 -8.31
CA GLY A 205 7.59 -15.78 -7.34
C GLY A 205 6.83 -15.95 -6.02
N LEU A 206 6.09 -17.05 -5.83
CA LEU A 206 5.41 -17.38 -4.57
C LEU A 206 6.10 -18.56 -3.89
N PHE A 207 6.84 -18.26 -2.82
CA PHE A 207 7.61 -19.23 -2.03
C PHE A 207 6.82 -19.70 -0.82
N LEU A 208 6.82 -21.01 -0.60
CA LEU A 208 6.09 -21.71 0.45
C LEU A 208 7.09 -22.52 1.29
N ALA A 209 7.10 -22.28 2.60
CA ALA A 209 7.92 -23.01 3.56
C ALA A 209 7.10 -24.07 4.29
N PHE A 210 7.42 -25.33 4.06
CA PHE A 210 6.78 -26.47 4.70
C PHE A 210 7.70 -27.09 5.75
N GLY A 211 7.10 -27.66 6.81
CA GLY A 211 7.82 -28.58 7.68
C GLY A 211 8.34 -29.78 6.87
N ASP A 212 9.60 -30.13 7.04
CA ASP A 212 10.16 -31.36 6.46
C ASP A 212 9.87 -32.58 7.35
N ASP A 213 10.42 -33.74 6.97
CA ASP A 213 10.17 -35.02 7.63
C ASP A 213 10.71 -35.08 9.07
N ASP A 214 11.73 -34.27 9.39
CA ASP A 214 12.34 -34.17 10.72
C ASP A 214 11.65 -33.12 11.60
N SER A 215 10.63 -32.43 11.08
CA SER A 215 9.89 -31.41 11.80
C SER A 215 8.74 -32.00 12.63
N ASP A 216 8.33 -31.29 13.68
CA ASP A 216 7.14 -31.65 14.48
C ASP A 216 5.83 -31.60 13.68
N ARG A 217 5.84 -31.07 12.44
CA ARG A 217 4.67 -30.95 11.56
C ARG A 217 5.03 -31.18 10.09
N PRO A 218 5.39 -32.41 9.69
CA PRO A 218 5.79 -32.72 8.33
C PRO A 218 4.70 -32.36 7.32
N GLY A 219 5.09 -31.71 6.23
CA GLY A 219 4.18 -31.34 5.14
C GLY A 219 3.20 -30.20 5.43
N ARG A 220 3.24 -29.59 6.62
CA ARG A 220 2.38 -28.45 6.97
C ARG A 220 3.02 -27.12 6.56
N LEU A 221 2.24 -26.18 6.03
CA LEU A 221 2.76 -24.86 5.67
C LEU A 221 3.02 -24.05 6.95
N LEU A 222 4.25 -23.54 7.05
CA LEU A 222 4.74 -22.76 8.19
C LEU A 222 4.82 -21.26 7.86
N GLY A 223 4.95 -20.92 6.59
CA GLY A 223 5.03 -19.54 6.13
C GLY A 223 5.13 -19.45 4.60
N PHE A 224 4.96 -18.25 4.08
CA PHE A 224 5.11 -17.97 2.66
C PHE A 224 5.68 -16.57 2.42
N HIS A 225 6.25 -16.38 1.24
CA HIS A 225 6.63 -15.09 0.71
C HIS A 225 6.18 -14.99 -0.75
N TRP A 226 5.21 -14.13 -0.98
CA TRP A 226 4.73 -13.74 -2.30
C TRP A 226 5.49 -12.52 -2.76
N THR A 227 6.25 -12.65 -3.85
CA THR A 227 6.92 -11.53 -4.51
C THR A 227 6.09 -11.01 -5.68
N LYS A 228 6.31 -9.75 -6.05
CA LYS A 228 5.70 -9.12 -7.21
C LYS A 228 6.75 -8.34 -8.00
N VAL A 229 6.63 -8.35 -9.31
CA VAL A 229 7.41 -7.49 -10.22
C VAL A 229 6.48 -6.42 -10.77
N HIS A 230 6.87 -5.15 -10.63
CA HIS A 230 6.10 -4.04 -11.18
C HIS A 230 6.33 -3.93 -12.69
N LEU A 231 5.27 -4.12 -13.48
CA LEU A 231 5.34 -4.08 -14.95
C LEU A 231 5.47 -2.66 -15.51
N ASP A 232 5.00 -1.67 -14.74
CA ASP A 232 5.02 -0.24 -15.02
C ASP A 232 6.31 0.46 -14.52
N GLN A 233 7.09 -0.20 -13.66
CA GLN A 233 8.31 0.34 -13.06
C GLN A 233 9.49 -0.62 -13.28
N PRO A 234 10.23 -0.46 -14.40
CA PRO A 234 11.36 -1.32 -14.72
C PRO A 234 12.38 -1.39 -13.59
N GLY A 235 12.78 -2.62 -13.22
CA GLY A 235 13.76 -2.87 -12.16
C GLY A 235 13.20 -2.82 -10.73
N LEU A 236 11.89 -2.68 -10.54
CA LEU A 236 11.27 -2.68 -9.22
C LEU A 236 10.57 -4.02 -8.91
N GLY A 237 11.04 -4.67 -7.84
CA GLY A 237 10.39 -5.79 -7.19
C GLY A 237 9.71 -5.39 -5.87
N GLU A 238 8.82 -6.23 -5.38
CA GLU A 238 8.07 -6.00 -4.15
C GLU A 238 8.01 -7.29 -3.31
N VAL A 239 8.27 -7.16 -2.01
CA VAL A 239 7.83 -8.13 -0.99
C VAL A 239 6.33 -7.88 -0.82
N TYR A 240 5.52 -8.54 -1.67
CA TYR A 240 4.09 -8.26 -1.76
C TYR A 240 3.35 -8.74 -0.51
N VAL A 241 3.57 -10.00 -0.12
CA VAL A 241 3.05 -10.53 1.15
C VAL A 241 4.08 -11.48 1.76
N VAL A 242 4.41 -11.31 3.03
CA VAL A 242 5.16 -12.29 3.81
C VAL A 242 4.39 -12.64 5.08
N GLY A 243 4.05 -13.92 5.22
CA GLY A 243 3.26 -14.43 6.34
C GLY A 243 3.93 -15.63 6.97
N VAL A 244 4.02 -15.66 8.30
CA VAL A 244 4.51 -16.82 9.06
C VAL A 244 3.41 -17.23 10.04
N ASP A 245 3.04 -18.52 10.01
CA ASP A 245 2.07 -19.09 10.94
C ASP A 245 2.51 -18.75 12.38
N PRO A 246 1.64 -18.16 13.21
CA PRO A 246 1.96 -17.85 14.61
C PRO A 246 2.64 -19.00 15.37
N CYS A 247 2.31 -20.26 15.04
CA CYS A 247 2.91 -21.43 15.68
C CYS A 247 4.37 -21.71 15.27
N ALA A 248 4.89 -21.01 14.25
CA ALA A 248 6.23 -21.15 13.69
C ALA A 248 7.05 -19.85 13.75
N GLN A 249 6.51 -18.79 14.35
CA GLN A 249 7.21 -17.51 14.54
C GLN A 249 8.39 -17.64 15.52
N GLY A 250 9.32 -16.68 15.48
CA GLY A 250 10.50 -16.65 16.35
C GLY A 250 11.63 -17.61 15.96
N ARG A 251 11.48 -18.39 14.89
CA ARG A 251 12.47 -19.38 14.40
C ARG A 251 13.35 -18.90 13.23
N GLY A 252 13.33 -17.61 12.92
CA GLY A 252 14.05 -17.06 11.76
C GLY A 252 13.37 -17.28 10.40
N LEU A 253 12.20 -17.92 10.36
CA LEU A 253 11.54 -18.29 9.10
C LEU A 253 11.17 -17.08 8.22
N GLY A 254 10.68 -15.99 8.83
CA GLY A 254 10.38 -14.76 8.08
C GLY A 254 11.62 -14.19 7.39
N GLN A 255 12.76 -14.17 8.09
CA GLN A 255 14.03 -13.71 7.53
C GLN A 255 14.49 -14.59 6.35
N ALA A 256 14.40 -15.91 6.50
CA ALA A 256 14.78 -16.85 5.45
C ALA A 256 13.87 -16.71 4.21
N LEU A 257 12.55 -16.67 4.40
CA LEU A 257 11.57 -16.47 3.33
C LEU A 257 11.80 -15.14 2.58
N THR A 258 12.00 -14.04 3.32
CA THR A 258 12.31 -12.75 2.70
C THR A 258 13.61 -12.80 1.90
N ALA A 259 14.66 -13.42 2.42
CA ALA A 259 15.93 -13.58 1.71
C ALA A 259 15.78 -14.41 0.40
N VAL A 260 15.04 -15.52 0.43
CA VAL A 260 14.76 -16.33 -0.79
C VAL A 260 14.08 -15.49 -1.87
N GLY A 261 13.05 -14.72 -1.51
CA GLY A 261 12.34 -13.91 -2.50
C GLY A 261 13.16 -12.74 -3.02
N ILE A 262 14.03 -12.14 -2.20
CA ILE A 262 14.99 -11.11 -2.64
C ILE A 262 15.98 -11.68 -3.65
N GLU A 263 16.52 -12.87 -3.40
CA GLU A 263 17.43 -13.55 -4.34
C GLU A 263 16.73 -13.88 -5.66
N TRP A 264 15.46 -14.31 -5.60
CA TRP A 264 14.65 -14.54 -6.79
C TRP A 264 14.42 -13.24 -7.57
N LEU A 265 14.03 -12.15 -6.90
CA LEU A 265 13.82 -10.84 -7.54
C LEU A 265 15.12 -10.32 -8.15
N ALA A 266 16.27 -10.45 -7.47
CA ALA A 266 17.56 -10.04 -8.03
C ALA A 266 17.90 -10.81 -9.30
N ARG A 267 17.70 -12.13 -9.33
CA ARG A 267 17.90 -12.92 -10.57
C ARG A 267 16.92 -12.53 -11.67
N ARG A 268 15.65 -12.31 -11.32
CA ARG A 268 14.59 -11.96 -12.27
C ARG A 268 14.79 -10.59 -12.89
N LEU A 269 15.21 -9.60 -12.10
CA LEU A 269 15.35 -8.20 -12.52
C LEU A 269 16.78 -7.86 -12.98
N GLY A 270 17.79 -8.60 -12.50
CA GLY A 270 19.19 -8.40 -12.86
C GLY A 270 19.62 -9.09 -14.17
N ALA A 271 18.76 -9.90 -14.78
CA ALA A 271 19.05 -10.61 -16.04
C ALA A 271 18.95 -9.74 -17.30
N GLY A 272 18.78 -8.42 -17.19
CA GLY A 272 18.67 -7.50 -18.33
C GLY A 272 19.73 -6.40 -18.31
N ASP A 273 20.11 -5.92 -19.51
CA ASP A 273 21.05 -4.80 -19.74
C ASP A 273 20.49 -3.41 -19.30
N SER A 274 19.53 -3.39 -18.38
CA SER A 274 18.92 -2.15 -17.90
C SER A 274 19.91 -1.38 -17.03
N ALA A 275 20.14 -0.11 -17.37
CA ALA A 275 20.95 0.82 -16.57
C ALA A 275 20.32 1.15 -15.21
N ALA A 276 19.08 0.73 -14.94
CA ALA A 276 18.41 0.97 -13.67
C ALA A 276 19.01 0.12 -12.55
N ASP A 277 19.17 0.70 -11.36
CA ASP A 277 19.57 -0.05 -10.16
C ASP A 277 18.39 -0.90 -9.68
N PRO A 278 18.43 -2.24 -9.84
CA PRO A 278 17.30 -3.08 -9.46
C PRO A 278 17.06 -2.97 -7.95
N THR A 279 15.82 -2.75 -7.57
CA THR A 279 15.41 -2.40 -6.21
C THR A 279 14.25 -3.29 -5.79
N VAL A 280 14.22 -3.67 -4.52
CA VAL A 280 13.03 -4.30 -3.91
C VAL A 280 12.42 -3.33 -2.90
N MET A 281 11.09 -3.23 -2.93
CA MET A 281 10.30 -2.47 -1.97
C MET A 281 9.41 -3.37 -1.12
N LEU A 282 8.88 -2.79 -0.04
CA LEU A 282 7.84 -3.38 0.79
C LEU A 282 7.06 -2.29 1.51
N TYR A 283 5.86 -2.62 1.97
CA TYR A 283 5.09 -1.83 2.91
C TYR A 283 4.99 -2.54 4.26
N VAL A 284 5.11 -1.80 5.36
CA VAL A 284 5.01 -2.32 6.72
C VAL A 284 4.42 -1.28 7.66
N GLU A 285 3.50 -1.67 8.53
CA GLU A 285 2.98 -0.80 9.59
C GLU A 285 4.12 -0.38 10.54
N ALA A 286 4.19 0.91 10.88
CA ALA A 286 5.26 1.46 11.69
C ALA A 286 5.33 0.87 13.11
N ASP A 287 4.19 0.44 13.65
CA ASP A 287 4.08 -0.19 14.97
C ASP A 287 4.40 -1.70 14.95
N ASN A 288 4.57 -2.32 13.77
CA ASN A 288 5.05 -3.69 13.63
C ASN A 288 6.57 -3.77 13.80
N VAL A 289 7.03 -3.48 15.01
CA VAL A 289 8.46 -3.41 15.38
C VAL A 289 9.22 -4.69 15.01
N ALA A 290 8.57 -5.85 15.07
CA ALA A 290 9.18 -7.14 14.72
C ALA A 290 9.48 -7.25 13.22
N ALA A 291 8.52 -6.91 12.36
CA ALA A 291 8.72 -6.90 10.91
C ALA A 291 9.73 -5.84 10.50
N VAL A 292 9.61 -4.61 11.03
CA VAL A 292 10.55 -3.51 10.77
C VAL A 292 11.99 -3.91 11.09
N ARG A 293 12.24 -4.51 12.27
CA ARG A 293 13.57 -5.01 12.63
C ARG A 293 14.07 -6.12 11.70
N THR A 294 13.18 -6.98 11.22
CA THR A 294 13.53 -8.03 10.26
C THR A 294 14.01 -7.42 8.95
N TYR A 295 13.29 -6.44 8.41
CA TYR A 295 13.66 -5.76 7.18
C TYR A 295 14.93 -4.93 7.32
N GLN A 296 15.12 -4.21 8.43
CA GLN A 296 16.34 -3.46 8.70
C GLN A 296 17.59 -4.36 8.71
N ARG A 297 17.51 -5.56 9.32
CA ARG A 297 18.60 -6.54 9.28
C ARG A 297 18.90 -7.09 7.90
N LEU A 298 17.90 -7.07 7.01
CA LEU A 298 18.04 -7.43 5.61
C LEU A 298 18.47 -6.25 4.73
N GLY A 299 18.89 -5.12 5.32
CA GLY A 299 19.42 -3.96 4.61
C GLY A 299 18.37 -3.02 4.02
N PHE A 300 17.09 -3.20 4.37
CA PHE A 300 16.06 -2.22 3.98
C PHE A 300 16.19 -0.94 4.79
N THR A 301 16.00 0.18 4.10
CA THR A 301 15.90 1.51 4.69
C THR A 301 14.53 2.12 4.37
N THR A 302 14.05 3.01 5.22
CA THR A 302 12.80 3.74 4.96
C THR A 302 12.97 4.62 3.73
N TYR A 303 12.08 4.46 2.76
CA TYR A 303 12.02 5.26 1.55
C TYR A 303 10.97 6.37 1.65
N SER A 304 9.76 6.02 2.10
CA SER A 304 8.68 6.96 2.35
C SER A 304 7.78 6.45 3.47
N VAL A 305 6.98 7.35 4.05
CA VAL A 305 5.96 7.01 5.05
C VAL A 305 4.65 7.61 4.61
N ASP A 306 3.60 6.81 4.56
CA ASP A 306 2.24 7.26 4.37
C ASP A 306 1.55 7.34 5.72
N THR A 307 0.86 8.45 5.99
CA THR A 307 0.21 8.66 7.30
C THR A 307 -1.29 8.81 7.14
N ALA A 308 -2.05 8.04 7.91
CA ALA A 308 -3.47 8.30 8.10
C ALA A 308 -3.67 9.29 9.26
N TYR A 309 -4.34 10.40 8.99
CA TYR A 309 -4.73 11.40 9.97
C TYR A 309 -6.21 11.29 10.33
N ALA A 310 -6.56 11.49 11.60
CA ALA A 310 -7.94 11.53 12.06
C ALA A 310 -8.13 12.59 13.14
N VAL A 311 -9.39 12.92 13.46
CA VAL A 311 -9.68 13.68 14.67
C VAL A 311 -9.31 12.81 15.88
N PRO A 312 -8.49 13.30 16.81
CA PRO A 312 -8.17 12.53 18.01
C PRO A 312 -9.44 12.27 18.82
N PRO A 313 -9.57 11.10 19.46
CA PRO A 313 -10.69 10.86 20.37
C PRO A 313 -10.75 11.94 21.44
N ALA A 314 -11.96 12.35 21.83
CA ALA A 314 -12.12 13.31 22.92
C ALA A 314 -11.41 12.77 24.17
N ALA A 315 -10.55 13.59 24.78
CA ALA A 315 -9.96 13.25 26.07
C ALA A 315 -11.10 13.14 27.09
N ASN A 316 -11.31 11.95 27.65
CA ASN A 316 -12.19 11.74 28.79
C ASN A 316 -11.60 12.36 30.05
#